data_AF-A0A565A5K0-F1
#
_entry.id   AF-A0A565A5K0-F1
#
_cell.length_a   1.000
_cell.length_b   1.000
_cell.length_c   1.000
_cell.angle_alpha   90.00
_cell.angle_beta   90.00
_cell.angle_gamma   90.00
#
_symmetry.space_group_name_H-M   'P 1'
#
loop_
_entity.id
_entity.type
_entity.pdbx_description
1 polymer ?
#
loop_
_entity_poly.entity_id
_entity_poly.type
_entity_poly.pdbx_seq_one_letter_code
_entity_poly.pdbx_strand_id
1 'polypeptide(L)'
;MVDLGLKEAYPFLERIWKKYSYDEDVVESNNNVGILSLCNKDTLYENNPSDDKKNACKKLLKNFELLHINKRTYIDHDERCKNLNNWIYYEINPYKLTDAIVYNILKEAQFEINKLPNDIYCKYNAVEKEVHLEKLIKLRIFNDNTETFLSILKKESDPDYCSCQKFLEDCVNIYGVVKHLSCSIQGKRTNSEDMCNVITQFPIFYAYLTREHTIVKKIPDLYTGIREEELNCQSTVETLEAQPSVDSLSDARIQKTDSTASAVPTALGTVAGASSVLALLYKFTPAGRFLISGLRKSGGRINNGLNEGYPSELGFDGMEHNLINSYNIGYEAA
;
A
#
# COMPACT_ATOMS: atom_id res chain seq x y z
N MET A 1 -4.74 -12.98 -15.57
CA MET A 1 -3.87 -13.26 -14.42
C MET A 1 -4.40 -12.45 -13.27
N VAL A 2 -4.89 -13.12 -12.23
CA VAL A 2 -5.26 -12.48 -10.96
C VAL A 2 -3.96 -12.08 -10.27
N ASP A 3 -3.88 -10.88 -9.74
CA ASP A 3 -2.77 -10.44 -8.90
C ASP A 3 -2.86 -11.16 -7.54
N LEU A 4 -2.49 -12.45 -7.55
CA LEU A 4 -2.38 -13.30 -6.36
C LEU A 4 -1.21 -12.88 -5.45
N GLY A 5 -0.40 -11.89 -5.88
CA GLY A 5 0.88 -11.55 -5.26
C GLY A 5 0.76 -10.94 -3.86
N LEU A 6 -0.37 -10.32 -3.51
CA LEU A 6 -0.51 -9.65 -2.21
C LEU A 6 -0.63 -10.62 -1.03
N LYS A 7 -1.32 -11.76 -1.20
CA LYS A 7 -1.45 -12.79 -0.16
C LYS A 7 -0.12 -13.49 0.09
N GLU A 8 0.58 -13.81 -0.98
CA GLU A 8 1.90 -14.46 -0.93
C GLU A 8 2.98 -13.52 -0.36
N ALA A 9 2.87 -12.21 -0.58
CA ALA A 9 3.81 -11.24 -0.07
C ALA A 9 3.73 -11.01 1.45
N TYR A 10 2.54 -11.21 2.06
CA TYR A 10 2.28 -10.89 3.46
C TYR A 10 1.47 -11.99 4.18
N PRO A 11 2.03 -13.21 4.34
CA PRO A 11 1.33 -14.34 4.95
C PRO A 11 0.79 -14.06 6.35
N PHE A 12 1.44 -13.19 7.14
CA PHE A 12 0.97 -12.86 8.49
C PHE A 12 -0.43 -12.23 8.54
N LEU A 13 -0.95 -11.68 7.43
CA LEU A 13 -2.31 -11.14 7.38
C LEU A 13 -3.36 -12.22 7.70
N GLU A 14 -3.06 -13.49 7.40
CA GLU A 14 -3.89 -14.63 7.77
C GLU A 14 -4.07 -14.71 9.31
N ARG A 15 -3.05 -14.34 10.10
CA ARG A 15 -3.17 -14.28 11.56
C ARG A 15 -4.21 -13.25 12.02
N ILE A 16 -4.35 -12.14 11.29
CA ILE A 16 -5.36 -11.11 11.56
C ILE A 16 -6.75 -11.66 11.22
N TRP A 17 -6.92 -12.23 10.03
CA TRP A 17 -8.20 -12.73 9.56
C TRP A 17 -8.72 -13.93 10.36
N LYS A 18 -7.82 -14.83 10.79
CA LYS A 18 -8.12 -15.95 11.71
C LYS A 18 -8.75 -15.51 13.03
N LYS A 19 -8.38 -14.33 13.58
CA LYS A 19 -8.99 -13.78 14.81
C LYS A 19 -10.52 -13.62 14.68
N TYR A 20 -11.01 -13.43 13.46
CA TYR A 20 -12.42 -13.18 13.18
C TYR A 20 -13.12 -14.32 12.44
N SER A 21 -12.43 -15.47 12.25
CA SER A 21 -12.92 -16.62 11.46
C SER A 21 -13.15 -16.30 9.98
N TYR A 22 -12.43 -15.30 9.43
CA TYR A 22 -12.62 -14.90 8.04
C TYR A 22 -11.93 -15.82 7.02
N ASP A 23 -10.91 -16.57 7.44
CA ASP A 23 -10.21 -17.54 6.57
C ASP A 23 -10.84 -18.93 6.55
N GLU A 24 -11.83 -19.19 7.39
CA GLU A 24 -12.49 -20.51 7.42
C GLU A 24 -13.33 -20.73 6.17
N ASP A 25 -13.29 -21.96 5.66
CA ASP A 25 -14.02 -22.40 4.48
C ASP A 25 -15.55 -22.23 4.63
N VAL A 26 -16.21 -22.10 3.48
CA VAL A 26 -17.67 -21.98 3.44
C VAL A 26 -18.28 -23.37 3.65
N VAL A 27 -19.05 -23.51 4.73
CA VAL A 27 -19.89 -24.69 4.98
C VAL A 27 -21.34 -24.31 4.78
N GLU A 28 -21.98 -24.85 3.75
CA GLU A 28 -23.41 -24.67 3.50
C GLU A 28 -24.23 -25.48 4.52
N SER A 29 -25.23 -24.82 5.10
CA SER A 29 -26.14 -25.37 6.10
C SER A 29 -27.54 -24.79 5.88
N ASN A 30 -28.56 -25.38 6.51
CA ASN A 30 -29.93 -24.87 6.40
C ASN A 30 -30.08 -23.41 6.86
N ASN A 31 -29.19 -22.92 7.74
CA ASN A 31 -29.28 -21.57 8.29
C ASN A 31 -28.71 -20.50 7.34
N ASN A 32 -27.69 -20.83 6.54
CA ASN A 32 -27.00 -19.89 5.66
C ASN A 32 -27.24 -20.17 4.16
N VAL A 33 -27.93 -21.25 3.80
CA VAL A 33 -28.25 -21.57 2.40
C VAL A 33 -29.00 -20.43 1.71
N GLY A 34 -29.88 -19.74 2.44
CA GLY A 34 -30.64 -18.60 1.93
C GLY A 34 -29.74 -17.45 1.49
N ILE A 35 -28.86 -16.98 2.39
CA ILE A 35 -27.93 -15.88 2.08
C ILE A 35 -26.91 -16.30 1.01
N LEU A 36 -26.34 -17.51 1.09
CA LEU A 36 -25.34 -17.99 0.13
C LEU A 36 -25.93 -18.19 -1.28
N SER A 37 -27.22 -18.52 -1.38
CA SER A 37 -27.91 -18.66 -2.67
C SER A 37 -27.96 -17.37 -3.49
N LEU A 38 -27.80 -16.19 -2.85
CA LEU A 38 -27.71 -14.90 -3.53
C LEU A 38 -26.57 -14.89 -4.55
N CYS A 39 -25.47 -15.59 -4.29
CA CYS A 39 -24.33 -15.67 -5.20
C CYS A 39 -24.65 -16.36 -6.54
N ASN A 40 -25.78 -17.05 -6.66
CA ASN A 40 -26.25 -17.64 -7.90
C ASN A 40 -27.10 -16.67 -8.75
N LYS A 41 -27.44 -15.48 -8.25
CA LYS A 41 -28.19 -14.47 -8.99
C LYS A 41 -27.27 -13.76 -9.98
N ASP A 42 -27.37 -14.12 -11.27
CA ASP A 42 -26.56 -13.51 -12.32
C ASP A 42 -26.72 -11.98 -12.41
N THR A 43 -27.87 -11.44 -11.99
CA THR A 43 -28.15 -10.00 -11.95
C THR A 43 -27.27 -9.19 -10.98
N LEU A 44 -26.58 -9.84 -10.04
CA LEU A 44 -25.63 -9.17 -9.13
C LEU A 44 -24.29 -8.86 -9.81
N TYR A 45 -24.05 -9.46 -10.97
CA TYR A 45 -22.80 -9.39 -11.69
C TYR A 45 -23.00 -8.67 -13.03
N GLU A 46 -21.94 -8.02 -13.52
CA GLU A 46 -21.99 -7.32 -14.82
C GLU A 46 -22.10 -8.29 -16.01
N ASN A 47 -21.62 -9.52 -15.83
CA ASN A 47 -21.63 -10.61 -16.80
C ASN A 47 -21.84 -11.93 -16.06
N ASN A 48 -22.12 -13.01 -16.79
CA ASN A 48 -22.21 -14.34 -16.21
C ASN A 48 -20.96 -14.66 -15.35
N PRO A 49 -21.11 -14.83 -14.02
CA PRO A 49 -19.99 -15.04 -13.12
C PRO A 49 -19.40 -16.43 -13.30
N SER A 50 -18.06 -16.54 -13.25
CA SER A 50 -17.39 -17.83 -13.14
C SER A 50 -17.65 -18.48 -11.78
N ASP A 51 -17.39 -19.78 -11.68
CA ASP A 51 -17.52 -20.51 -10.40
C ASP A 51 -16.60 -19.92 -9.32
N ASP A 52 -15.39 -19.49 -9.68
CA ASP A 52 -14.48 -18.80 -8.75
C ASP A 52 -15.09 -17.50 -8.20
N LYS A 53 -15.76 -16.71 -9.04
CA LYS A 53 -16.47 -15.49 -8.61
C LYS A 53 -17.63 -15.82 -7.68
N LYS A 54 -18.40 -16.87 -7.99
CA LYS A 54 -19.49 -17.33 -7.12
C LYS A 54 -18.95 -17.82 -5.77
N ASN A 55 -17.84 -18.55 -5.77
CA ASN A 55 -17.20 -19.04 -4.55
C ASN A 55 -16.64 -17.87 -3.70
N ALA A 56 -16.02 -16.88 -4.33
CA ALA A 56 -15.59 -15.66 -3.64
C ALA A 56 -16.79 -14.87 -3.07
N CYS A 57 -17.90 -14.77 -3.81
CA CYS A 57 -19.15 -14.21 -3.29
C CYS A 57 -19.65 -14.99 -2.06
N LYS A 58 -19.63 -16.32 -2.09
CA LYS A 58 -20.06 -17.14 -0.94
C LYS A 58 -19.18 -16.90 0.28
N LYS A 59 -17.86 -16.78 0.10
CA LYS A 59 -16.92 -16.41 1.17
C LYS A 59 -17.24 -15.03 1.74
N LEU A 60 -17.47 -14.04 0.87
CA LEU A 60 -17.89 -12.69 1.26
C LEU A 60 -19.17 -12.72 2.11
N LEU A 61 -20.21 -13.40 1.63
CA LEU A 61 -21.49 -13.45 2.34
C LEU A 61 -21.41 -14.20 3.66
N LYS A 62 -20.65 -15.29 3.73
CA LYS A 62 -20.37 -16.00 4.99
C LYS A 62 -19.71 -15.07 6.00
N ASN A 63 -18.68 -14.32 5.60
CA ASN A 63 -17.97 -13.42 6.51
C ASN A 63 -18.81 -12.20 6.90
N PHE A 64 -19.67 -11.71 6.00
CA PHE A 64 -20.63 -10.68 6.31
C PHE A 64 -21.68 -11.19 7.32
N GLU A 65 -22.23 -12.39 7.12
CA GLU A 65 -23.17 -13.03 8.04
C GLU A 65 -22.59 -13.20 9.45
N LEU A 66 -21.31 -13.58 9.57
CA LEU A 66 -20.61 -13.71 10.85
C LEU A 66 -20.60 -12.43 11.71
N LEU A 67 -20.70 -11.25 11.08
CA LEU A 67 -20.85 -9.98 11.81
C LEU A 67 -22.20 -9.87 12.53
N HIS A 68 -23.22 -10.58 12.06
CA HIS A 68 -24.61 -10.34 12.41
C HIS A 68 -25.27 -11.48 13.20
N ILE A 69 -24.73 -12.71 13.15
CA ILE A 69 -25.29 -13.89 13.85
C ILE A 69 -25.41 -13.72 15.36
N ASN A 70 -24.48 -13.00 16.00
CA ASN A 70 -24.45 -12.82 17.46
C ASN A 70 -24.51 -11.34 17.82
N LYS A 71 -25.25 -10.99 18.87
CA LYS A 71 -25.22 -9.64 19.48
C LYS A 71 -23.80 -9.28 19.91
N ARG A 72 -23.40 -8.03 19.66
CA ARG A 72 -22.05 -7.52 19.94
C ARG A 72 -22.12 -6.12 20.54
N THR A 73 -21.03 -5.73 21.19
CA THR A 73 -20.83 -4.31 21.53
C THR A 73 -20.48 -3.54 20.26
N TYR A 74 -20.71 -2.23 20.26
CA TYR A 74 -20.30 -1.37 19.15
C TYR A 74 -18.80 -1.49 18.85
N ILE A 75 -17.96 -1.58 19.90
CA ILE A 75 -16.50 -1.66 19.76
C ILE A 75 -16.07 -2.95 19.06
N ASP A 76 -16.56 -4.13 19.50
CA ASP A 76 -16.24 -5.41 18.85
C ASP A 76 -16.80 -5.46 17.42
N HIS A 77 -18.00 -4.92 17.19
CA HIS A 77 -18.57 -4.86 15.85
C HIS A 77 -17.77 -3.96 14.91
N ASP A 78 -17.39 -2.76 15.36
CA ASP A 78 -16.61 -1.79 14.58
C ASP A 78 -15.23 -2.37 14.23
N GLU A 79 -14.54 -3.00 15.18
CA GLU A 79 -13.26 -3.68 14.95
C GLU A 79 -13.38 -4.78 13.88
N ARG A 80 -14.42 -5.62 13.96
CA ARG A 80 -14.69 -6.67 12.97
C ARG A 80 -15.05 -6.09 11.61
N CYS A 81 -15.91 -5.07 11.56
CA CYS A 81 -16.31 -4.41 10.33
C CYS A 81 -15.12 -3.78 9.60
N LYS A 82 -14.22 -3.11 10.33
CA LYS A 82 -12.98 -2.54 9.78
C LYS A 82 -12.09 -3.62 9.18
N ASN A 83 -11.90 -4.71 9.89
CA ASN A 83 -11.13 -5.85 9.40
C ASN A 83 -11.79 -6.58 8.24
N LEU A 84 -13.13 -6.70 8.20
CA LEU A 84 -13.85 -7.25 7.06
C LEU A 84 -13.60 -6.41 5.80
N ASN A 85 -13.70 -5.09 5.91
CA ASN A 85 -13.44 -4.20 4.77
C ASN A 85 -12.01 -4.36 4.23
N ASN A 86 -11.02 -4.47 5.12
CA ASN A 86 -9.63 -4.69 4.71
C ASN A 86 -9.45 -6.08 4.09
N TRP A 87 -10.08 -7.11 4.67
CA TRP A 87 -10.08 -8.47 4.15
C TRP A 87 -10.70 -8.56 2.75
N ILE A 88 -11.82 -7.87 2.47
CA ILE A 88 -12.45 -7.83 1.14
C ILE A 88 -11.43 -7.39 0.08
N TYR A 89 -10.67 -6.33 0.38
CA TYR A 89 -9.69 -5.83 -0.57
C TYR A 89 -8.59 -6.85 -0.90
N TYR A 90 -8.09 -7.58 0.11
CA TYR A 90 -6.99 -8.55 -0.09
C TYR A 90 -7.45 -9.92 -0.61
N GLU A 91 -8.61 -10.40 -0.17
CA GLU A 91 -9.04 -11.78 -0.39
C GLU A 91 -10.20 -11.90 -1.39
N ILE A 92 -10.96 -10.83 -1.66
CA ILE A 92 -12.14 -10.88 -2.54
C ILE A 92 -11.90 -10.15 -3.86
N ASN A 93 -11.34 -8.93 -3.84
CA ASN A 93 -11.09 -8.15 -5.05
C ASN A 93 -10.23 -8.89 -6.11
N PRO A 94 -9.23 -9.73 -5.76
CA PRO A 94 -8.48 -10.51 -6.74
C PRO A 94 -9.35 -11.40 -7.64
N TYR A 95 -10.52 -11.84 -7.17
CA TYR A 95 -11.47 -12.61 -7.98
C TYR A 95 -12.24 -11.76 -9.00
N LYS A 96 -11.84 -10.51 -9.23
CA LYS A 96 -12.51 -9.52 -10.09
C LYS A 96 -13.96 -9.26 -9.64
N LEU A 97 -14.16 -9.25 -8.33
CA LEU A 97 -15.33 -8.67 -7.70
C LEU A 97 -14.99 -7.21 -7.43
N THR A 98 -15.39 -6.34 -8.37
CA THR A 98 -15.21 -4.88 -8.26
C THR A 98 -16.02 -4.36 -7.07
N ASP A 99 -15.69 -3.16 -6.59
CA ASP A 99 -16.43 -2.59 -5.46
C ASP A 99 -17.91 -2.39 -5.78
N ALA A 100 -18.25 -2.12 -7.04
CA ALA A 100 -19.64 -2.05 -7.50
C ALA A 100 -20.37 -3.39 -7.31
N ILE A 101 -19.71 -4.50 -7.67
CA ILE A 101 -20.27 -5.85 -7.50
C ILE A 101 -20.36 -6.19 -6.02
N VAL A 102 -19.31 -5.95 -5.23
CA VAL A 102 -19.32 -6.19 -3.78
C VAL A 102 -20.44 -5.40 -3.11
N TYR A 103 -20.60 -4.11 -3.44
CA TYR A 103 -21.67 -3.28 -2.92
C TYR A 103 -23.06 -3.85 -3.23
N ASN A 104 -23.29 -4.31 -4.47
CA ASN A 104 -24.55 -4.92 -4.86
C ASN A 104 -24.83 -6.22 -4.10
N ILE A 105 -23.82 -7.09 -3.94
CA ILE A 105 -23.93 -8.33 -3.16
C ILE A 105 -24.31 -8.03 -1.71
N LEU A 106 -23.60 -7.11 -1.05
CA LEU A 106 -23.85 -6.76 0.35
C LEU A 106 -25.22 -6.09 0.54
N LYS A 107 -25.61 -5.22 -0.40
CA LYS A 107 -26.93 -4.58 -0.38
C LYS A 107 -28.07 -5.58 -0.51
N GLU A 108 -27.95 -6.56 -1.41
CA GLU A 108 -28.96 -7.61 -1.57
C GLU A 108 -29.02 -8.51 -0.32
N ALA A 109 -27.86 -8.85 0.24
CA ALA A 109 -27.77 -9.65 1.47
C ALA A 109 -28.34 -8.95 2.70
N GLN A 110 -28.35 -7.61 2.74
CA GLN A 110 -28.86 -6.83 3.87
C GLN A 110 -30.28 -7.24 4.29
N PHE A 111 -31.12 -7.67 3.34
CA PHE A 111 -32.48 -8.13 3.65
C PHE A 111 -32.50 -9.39 4.53
N GLU A 112 -31.60 -10.34 4.29
CA GLU A 112 -31.45 -11.53 5.13
C GLU A 112 -30.74 -11.20 6.45
N ILE A 113 -29.72 -10.35 6.39
CA ILE A 113 -28.94 -9.91 7.54
C ILE A 113 -29.78 -9.16 8.58
N ASN A 114 -30.74 -8.34 8.16
CA ASN A 114 -31.62 -7.60 9.07
C ASN A 114 -32.51 -8.50 9.96
N LYS A 115 -32.60 -9.79 9.65
CA LYS A 115 -33.32 -10.78 10.47
C LYS A 115 -32.47 -11.35 11.60
N LEU A 116 -31.16 -11.09 11.58
CA LEU A 116 -30.20 -11.65 12.52
C LEU A 116 -30.10 -10.81 13.82
N PRO A 117 -29.58 -11.39 14.92
CA PRO A 117 -29.63 -10.76 16.24
C PRO A 117 -28.85 -9.45 16.38
N ASN A 118 -27.81 -9.22 15.57
CA ASN A 118 -27.02 -8.00 15.61
C ASN A 118 -27.33 -7.09 14.42
N ASP A 119 -27.93 -5.95 14.72
CA ASP A 119 -28.42 -4.95 13.78
C ASP A 119 -27.46 -3.76 13.61
N ILE A 120 -26.29 -3.78 14.28
CA ILE A 120 -25.28 -2.74 14.13
C ILE A 120 -24.81 -2.72 12.67
N TYR A 121 -24.87 -1.54 12.06
CA TYR A 121 -24.54 -1.32 10.66
C TYR A 121 -23.03 -1.38 10.42
N CYS A 122 -22.61 -2.18 9.43
CA CYS A 122 -21.25 -2.19 8.92
C CYS A 122 -21.18 -1.51 7.54
N LYS A 123 -20.56 -0.31 7.49
CA LYS A 123 -20.35 0.42 6.24
C LYS A 123 -19.26 -0.29 5.41
N TYR A 124 -19.59 -0.61 4.16
CA TYR A 124 -18.59 -1.00 3.17
C TYR A 124 -17.88 0.22 2.57
N ASN A 125 -16.55 0.20 2.57
CA ASN A 125 -15.67 1.27 2.10
C ASN A 125 -15.04 0.86 0.77
N ALA A 126 -15.65 1.29 -0.34
CA ALA A 126 -15.16 1.06 -1.70
C ALA A 126 -13.83 1.80 -1.97
N VAL A 127 -12.90 1.12 -2.64
CA VAL A 127 -11.52 1.53 -2.96
C VAL A 127 -11.42 2.24 -4.32
N GLU A 128 -12.08 1.73 -5.36
CA GLU A 128 -12.12 2.24 -6.74
C GLU A 128 -12.60 3.69 -6.83
N LYS A 129 -13.31 4.19 -5.81
CA LYS A 129 -13.75 5.58 -5.76
C LYS A 129 -12.60 6.56 -5.55
N GLU A 130 -11.42 6.10 -5.12
CA GLU A 130 -10.29 6.96 -4.73
C GLU A 130 -8.92 6.32 -5.02
N VAL A 131 -8.20 6.87 -6.01
CA VAL A 131 -6.85 6.42 -6.42
C VAL A 131 -5.84 6.36 -5.26
N HIS A 132 -6.05 7.16 -4.22
CA HIS A 132 -5.19 7.17 -3.03
C HIS A 132 -5.58 6.10 -2.00
N LEU A 133 -6.84 5.65 -1.96
CA LEU A 133 -7.33 4.74 -0.94
C LEU A 133 -6.67 3.37 -1.05
N GLU A 134 -6.39 2.91 -2.28
CA GLU A 134 -5.65 1.67 -2.54
C GLU A 134 -4.33 1.60 -1.75
N LYS A 135 -3.56 2.69 -1.77
CA LYS A 135 -2.30 2.80 -1.02
C LYS A 135 -2.56 2.85 0.48
N LEU A 136 -3.63 3.50 0.92
CA LEU A 136 -3.95 3.70 2.33
C LEU A 136 -4.44 2.43 3.05
N ILE A 137 -4.87 1.39 2.33
CA ILE A 137 -5.36 0.16 2.97
C ILE A 137 -4.27 -0.50 3.81
N LYS A 138 -3.00 -0.47 3.38
CA LYS A 138 -1.88 -0.97 4.21
C LYS A 138 -1.78 -0.21 5.53
N LEU A 139 -1.88 1.12 5.49
CA LEU A 139 -1.87 1.94 6.71
C LEU A 139 -3.08 1.66 7.60
N ARG A 140 -4.26 1.46 6.99
CA ARG A 140 -5.49 1.13 7.73
C ARG A 140 -5.38 -0.23 8.43
N ILE A 141 -4.88 -1.26 7.74
CA ILE A 141 -4.62 -2.57 8.34
C ILE A 141 -3.69 -2.44 9.53
N PHE A 142 -2.62 -1.67 9.39
CA PHE A 142 -1.69 -1.41 10.49
C PHE A 142 -2.40 -0.74 11.67
N ASN A 143 -3.08 0.39 11.44
CA ASN A 143 -3.78 1.14 12.49
C ASN A 143 -4.78 0.25 13.25
N ASP A 144 -5.61 -0.47 12.52
CA ASP A 144 -6.68 -1.33 13.07
C ASP A 144 -6.14 -2.58 13.78
N ASN A 145 -4.87 -2.97 13.57
CA ASN A 145 -4.29 -4.20 14.10
C ASN A 145 -2.92 -4.02 14.78
N THR A 146 -2.63 -2.81 15.28
CA THR A 146 -1.32 -2.46 15.87
C THR A 146 -0.87 -3.45 16.94
N GLU A 147 -1.79 -3.99 17.75
CA GLU A 147 -1.48 -4.99 18.77
C GLU A 147 -0.96 -6.31 18.18
N THR A 148 -1.50 -6.76 17.04
CA THR A 148 -1.04 -7.96 16.35
C THR A 148 0.37 -7.73 15.81
N PHE A 149 0.63 -6.58 15.18
CA PHE A 149 1.98 -6.19 14.75
C PHE A 149 2.95 -6.21 15.93
N LEU A 150 2.57 -5.57 17.04
CA LEU A 150 3.39 -5.55 18.24
C LEU A 150 3.71 -6.95 18.76
N SER A 151 2.72 -7.84 18.79
CA SER A 151 2.88 -9.21 19.29
C SER A 151 3.87 -10.04 18.46
N ILE A 152 3.86 -9.87 17.15
CA ILE A 152 4.78 -10.52 16.20
C ILE A 152 6.17 -9.91 16.34
N LEU A 153 6.28 -8.58 16.31
CA LEU A 153 7.56 -7.86 16.34
C LEU A 153 8.33 -8.02 17.65
N LYS A 154 7.66 -8.37 18.77
CA LYS A 154 8.31 -8.69 20.05
C LYS A 154 9.14 -9.99 20.01
N LYS A 155 8.93 -10.86 19.02
CA LYS A 155 9.55 -12.18 18.93
C LYS A 155 10.16 -12.38 17.56
N GLU A 156 11.47 -12.18 17.44
CA GLU A 156 12.18 -12.42 16.17
C GLU A 156 12.08 -13.87 15.66
N SER A 157 11.88 -14.82 16.56
CA SER A 157 11.64 -16.22 16.21
C SER A 157 10.21 -16.51 15.75
N ASP A 158 9.32 -15.52 15.76
CA ASP A 158 7.97 -15.69 15.23
C ASP A 158 8.04 -15.95 13.72
N PRO A 159 7.38 -16.99 13.19
CA PRO A 159 7.42 -17.30 11.76
C PRO A 159 6.91 -16.15 10.88
N ASP A 160 6.06 -15.27 11.44
CA ASP A 160 5.51 -14.13 10.72
C ASP A 160 6.38 -12.86 10.83
N TYR A 161 7.48 -12.89 11.61
CA TYR A 161 8.30 -11.73 11.91
C TYR A 161 8.77 -10.99 10.66
N CYS A 162 9.36 -11.72 9.70
CA CYS A 162 9.91 -11.13 8.49
C CYS A 162 8.86 -10.56 7.55
N SER A 163 7.73 -11.24 7.38
CA SER A 163 6.64 -10.74 6.54
C SER A 163 5.97 -9.51 7.16
N CYS A 164 5.83 -9.47 8.49
CA CYS A 164 5.36 -8.32 9.25
C CYS A 164 6.30 -7.12 9.10
N GLN A 165 7.62 -7.35 9.20
CA GLN A 165 8.64 -6.31 9.01
C GLN A 165 8.64 -5.72 7.60
N LYS A 166 8.45 -6.55 6.58
CA LYS A 166 8.32 -6.12 5.17
C LYS A 166 7.05 -5.29 4.96
N PHE A 167 5.93 -5.70 5.55
CA PHE A 167 4.69 -4.93 5.48
C PHE A 167 4.82 -3.56 6.16
N LEU A 168 5.49 -3.52 7.33
CA LEU A 168 5.72 -2.28 8.05
C LEU A 168 6.58 -1.30 7.25
N GLU A 169 7.59 -1.80 6.52
CA GLU A 169 8.40 -1.01 5.60
C GLU A 169 7.57 -0.40 4.46
N ASP A 170 6.67 -1.18 3.86
CA ASP A 170 5.75 -0.66 2.86
C ASP A 170 4.82 0.42 3.43
N CYS A 171 4.34 0.24 4.67
CA CYS A 171 3.55 1.26 5.35
C CYS A 171 4.34 2.57 5.50
N VAL A 172 5.60 2.51 5.94
CA VAL A 172 6.45 3.71 6.07
C VAL A 172 6.69 4.38 4.72
N ASN A 173 6.98 3.59 3.67
CA ASN A 173 7.16 4.10 2.31
C ASN A 173 5.89 4.79 1.78
N ILE A 174 4.73 4.17 1.98
CA ILE A 174 3.43 4.73 1.61
C ILE A 174 3.18 6.03 2.37
N TYR A 175 3.38 6.03 3.69
CA TYR A 175 3.21 7.22 4.53
C TYR A 175 4.10 8.38 4.05
N GLY A 176 5.36 8.11 3.68
CA GLY A 176 6.25 9.10 3.09
C GLY A 176 5.68 9.81 1.86
N VAL A 177 4.89 9.11 1.05
CA VAL A 177 4.20 9.66 -0.13
C VAL A 177 2.91 10.38 0.25
N VAL A 178 2.07 9.80 1.11
CA VAL A 178 0.71 10.30 1.37
C VAL A 178 0.63 11.36 2.47
N LYS A 179 1.65 11.51 3.33
CA LYS A 179 1.66 12.50 4.43
C LYS A 179 1.52 13.95 3.97
N HIS A 180 1.84 14.23 2.71
CA HIS A 180 1.73 15.56 2.11
C HIS A 180 0.40 15.82 1.42
N LEU A 181 -0.50 14.82 1.37
CA LEU A 181 -1.85 15.03 0.86
C LEU A 181 -2.56 16.03 1.77
N SER A 182 -3.01 17.14 1.18
CA SER A 182 -3.66 18.22 1.92
C SER A 182 -5.00 17.76 2.49
N CYS A 183 -5.03 17.53 3.80
CA CYS A 183 -6.26 17.39 4.59
C CYS A 183 -6.94 18.75 4.75
N SER A 184 -7.44 19.32 3.64
CA SER A 184 -8.16 20.59 3.68
C SER A 184 -9.55 20.38 4.28
N ILE A 185 -9.73 20.88 5.50
CA ILE A 185 -11.01 20.97 6.19
C ILE A 185 -11.85 22.09 5.54
N GLN A 186 -12.33 21.90 4.31
CA GLN A 186 -13.40 22.75 3.76
C GLN A 186 -14.40 21.93 2.94
N GLY A 187 -15.48 21.53 3.62
CA GLY A 187 -16.82 21.46 3.03
C GLY A 187 -17.22 20.24 2.22
N LYS A 188 -16.31 19.36 1.77
CA LYS A 188 -16.70 18.11 1.08
C LYS A 188 -16.49 16.89 1.97
N ARG A 189 -17.52 16.62 2.78
CA ARG A 189 -17.59 15.55 3.78
C ARG A 189 -17.71 14.18 3.12
N THR A 190 -16.78 13.28 3.49
CA THR A 190 -16.98 11.85 3.86
C THR A 190 -15.71 11.05 3.55
N ASN A 191 -15.13 11.32 2.39
CA ASN A 191 -14.16 10.45 1.74
C ASN A 191 -12.71 10.93 2.00
N SER A 192 -12.51 12.25 1.95
CA SER A 192 -11.30 12.90 2.44
C SER A 192 -11.10 12.74 3.95
N GLU A 193 -12.19 12.59 4.72
CA GLU A 193 -12.13 12.47 6.17
C GLU A 193 -11.62 11.09 6.60
N ASP A 194 -12.16 10.02 6.02
CA ASP A 194 -11.70 8.64 6.26
C ASP A 194 -10.21 8.50 5.88
N MET A 195 -9.81 9.02 4.73
CA MET A 195 -8.39 9.05 4.32
C MET A 195 -7.51 9.84 5.29
N CYS A 196 -7.93 11.04 5.67
CA CYS A 196 -7.18 11.87 6.62
C CYS A 196 -7.09 11.23 7.99
N ASN A 197 -8.14 10.53 8.45
CA ASN A 197 -8.12 9.78 9.70
C ASN A 197 -7.05 8.68 9.66
N VAL A 198 -6.97 7.91 8.57
CA VAL A 198 -5.92 6.88 8.40
C VAL A 198 -4.51 7.50 8.43
N ILE A 199 -4.29 8.57 7.67
CA ILE A 199 -2.98 9.25 7.58
C ILE A 199 -2.56 9.86 8.92
N THR A 200 -3.48 10.50 9.63
CA THR A 200 -3.20 11.17 10.91
C THR A 200 -3.01 10.20 12.07
N GLN A 201 -3.72 9.06 12.05
CA GLN A 201 -3.57 8.02 13.07
C GLN A 201 -2.31 7.18 12.89
N PHE A 202 -1.82 7.02 11.66
CA PHE A 202 -0.66 6.16 11.39
C PHE A 202 0.58 6.49 12.25
N PRO A 203 1.05 7.74 12.36
CA PRO A 203 2.17 8.09 13.24
C PRO A 203 1.90 7.80 14.72
N ILE A 204 0.66 7.98 15.17
CA ILE A 204 0.26 7.73 16.56
C ILE A 204 0.38 6.24 16.86
N PHE A 205 -0.15 5.40 15.96
CA PHE A 205 -0.07 3.96 16.13
C PHE A 205 1.36 3.43 15.99
N TYR A 206 2.12 3.99 15.06
CA TYR A 206 3.53 3.66 14.87
C TYR A 206 4.36 3.97 16.14
N ALA A 207 4.05 5.07 16.81
CA ALA A 207 4.71 5.45 18.06
C ALA A 207 4.46 4.44 19.20
N TYR A 208 3.44 3.59 19.15
CA TYR A 208 3.31 2.49 20.13
C TYR A 208 4.38 1.42 19.92
N LEU A 209 4.79 1.16 18.67
CA LEU A 209 5.88 0.22 18.40
C LEU A 209 7.23 0.79 18.85
N THR A 210 7.47 2.09 18.66
CA THR A 210 8.76 2.72 18.99
C THR A 210 9.00 2.86 20.50
N ARG A 211 7.95 2.77 21.33
CA ARG A 211 8.09 2.73 22.80
C ARG A 211 8.70 1.43 23.30
N GLU A 212 8.74 0.40 22.47
CA GLU A 212 9.23 -0.93 22.83
C GLU A 212 10.70 -1.03 22.45
N HIS A 213 11.57 -0.96 23.47
CA HIS A 213 13.02 -0.90 23.31
C HIS A 213 13.62 -2.08 22.52
N THR A 214 12.97 -3.25 22.54
CA THR A 214 13.40 -4.43 21.78
C THR A 214 13.07 -4.35 20.29
N ILE A 215 12.16 -3.43 19.91
CA ILE A 215 11.60 -3.28 18.55
C ILE A 215 12.16 -2.04 17.86
N VAL A 216 12.25 -0.91 18.57
CA VAL A 216 12.48 0.43 18.00
C VAL A 216 13.68 0.51 17.05
N LYS A 217 14.77 -0.20 17.35
CA LYS A 217 15.99 -0.20 16.52
C LYS A 217 15.87 -1.05 15.25
N LYS A 218 14.94 -1.99 15.24
CA LYS A 218 14.78 -3.02 14.20
C LYS A 218 13.67 -2.71 13.22
N ILE A 219 12.82 -1.72 13.50
CA ILE A 219 11.79 -1.24 12.57
C ILE A 219 12.32 -0.03 11.80
N PRO A 220 11.77 0.30 10.61
CA PRO A 220 12.18 1.49 9.89
C PRO A 220 11.84 2.74 10.70
N ASP A 221 12.70 3.74 10.69
CA ASP A 221 12.29 5.05 11.19
C ASP A 221 11.17 5.62 10.30
N LEU A 222 10.16 6.23 10.93
CA LEU A 222 8.95 6.67 10.26
C LEU A 222 9.20 7.73 9.17
N TYR A 223 10.26 8.53 9.32
CA TYR A 223 10.52 9.68 8.44
C TYR A 223 11.64 9.44 7.44
N THR A 224 12.66 8.70 7.84
CA THR A 224 13.83 8.38 7.01
C THR A 224 13.70 7.03 6.32
N GLY A 225 12.87 6.12 6.85
CA GLY A 225 12.76 4.74 6.36
C GLY A 225 13.96 3.86 6.71
N ILE A 226 14.96 4.37 7.44
CA ILE A 226 16.20 3.67 7.75
C ILE A 226 16.05 2.93 9.08
N ARG A 227 16.56 1.70 9.17
CA ARG A 227 16.65 0.92 10.41
C ARG A 227 17.99 1.19 11.11
N GLU A 228 18.01 1.18 12.44
CA GLU A 228 19.26 1.28 13.19
C GLU A 228 20.01 -0.05 13.22
N GLU A 229 19.27 -1.15 13.31
CA GLU A 229 19.77 -2.52 13.30
C GLU A 229 19.33 -3.23 12.01
N GLU A 230 20.25 -3.99 11.41
CA GLU A 230 19.96 -4.76 10.21
C GLU A 230 18.90 -5.83 10.49
N LEU A 231 17.96 -5.96 9.54
CA LEU A 231 16.91 -6.95 9.62
C LEU A 231 17.46 -8.32 9.22
N ASN A 232 17.50 -9.26 10.16
CA ASN A 232 17.90 -10.64 9.87
C ASN A 232 16.73 -11.45 9.27
N CYS A 233 16.36 -11.11 8.04
CA CYS A 233 15.38 -11.84 7.26
C CYS A 233 16.07 -12.38 6.02
N GLN A 234 16.41 -13.67 6.03
CA GLN A 234 16.89 -14.33 4.82
C GLN A 234 15.77 -14.26 3.77
N SER A 235 16.03 -13.49 2.72
CA SER A 235 15.12 -13.38 1.58
C SER A 235 15.15 -14.69 0.82
N THR A 236 14.16 -15.57 1.03
CA THR A 236 13.82 -16.63 0.08
C THR A 236 13.12 -16.02 -1.13
N VAL A 237 13.86 -15.23 -1.90
CA VAL A 237 13.60 -15.10 -3.32
C VAL A 237 14.56 -16.10 -3.98
N GLU A 238 14.18 -17.38 -3.95
CA GLU A 238 14.73 -18.31 -4.91
C GLU A 238 14.20 -17.88 -6.28
N THR A 239 15.06 -17.18 -7.00
CA THR A 239 14.93 -16.96 -8.43
C THR A 239 14.66 -18.32 -9.08
N LEU A 240 13.50 -18.44 -9.72
CA LEU A 240 13.20 -19.52 -10.67
C LEU A 240 14.16 -19.39 -11.86
N GLU A 241 15.43 -19.75 -11.67
CA GLU A 241 16.39 -19.93 -12.75
C GLU A 241 16.56 -21.43 -12.98
N ALA A 242 15.87 -21.87 -14.04
CA ALA A 242 16.09 -23.06 -14.85
C ALA A 242 17.05 -24.12 -14.27
N GLN A 243 16.48 -25.14 -13.63
CA GLN A 243 17.17 -26.43 -13.51
C GLN A 243 17.31 -27.06 -14.91
N PRO A 244 18.53 -27.42 -15.36
CA PRO A 244 18.67 -28.40 -16.42
C PRO A 244 18.44 -29.77 -15.81
N SER A 245 17.34 -30.41 -16.18
CA SER A 245 17.08 -31.81 -15.90
C SER A 245 18.13 -32.68 -16.58
N VAL A 246 18.94 -33.39 -15.79
CA VAL A 246 19.69 -34.55 -16.26
C VAL A 246 19.33 -35.73 -15.37
N ASP A 247 18.63 -36.65 -16.00
CA ASP A 247 18.26 -37.98 -15.54
C ASP A 247 19.50 -38.85 -15.33
N SER A 248 19.61 -39.53 -14.18
CA SER A 248 20.31 -40.81 -14.01
C SER A 248 20.18 -41.36 -12.58
N LEU A 249 19.50 -42.52 -12.47
CA LEU A 249 19.54 -43.44 -11.35
C LEU A 249 20.97 -43.96 -11.08
N SER A 250 21.40 -44.03 -9.82
CA SER A 250 21.74 -45.31 -9.14
C SER A 250 22.27 -45.10 -7.72
N ASP A 251 21.69 -45.89 -6.80
CA ASP A 251 22.16 -46.34 -5.49
C ASP A 251 23.65 -46.14 -5.12
N ALA A 252 23.91 -45.59 -3.92
CA ALA A 252 24.74 -46.23 -2.88
C ALA A 252 24.80 -45.38 -1.59
N ARG A 253 24.58 -46.08 -0.48
CA ARG A 253 24.73 -45.68 0.94
C ARG A 253 26.22 -45.47 1.29
N ILE A 254 26.59 -44.44 2.07
CA ILE A 254 27.64 -44.47 3.12
C ILE A 254 27.66 -43.15 3.92
N GLN A 255 28.08 -43.28 5.18
CA GLN A 255 27.99 -42.39 6.35
C GLN A 255 28.90 -41.15 6.34
N LYS A 256 28.39 -40.08 6.97
CA LYS A 256 29.01 -39.20 8.00
C LYS A 256 30.50 -38.86 7.90
N THR A 257 30.81 -37.57 7.72
CA THR A 257 31.77 -36.80 8.56
C THR A 257 31.71 -35.30 8.27
N ASP A 258 31.84 -34.50 9.33
CA ASP A 258 32.05 -33.06 9.35
C ASP A 258 33.20 -32.61 8.44
N SER A 259 33.08 -31.43 7.83
CA SER A 259 34.16 -30.43 7.76
C SER A 259 33.66 -29.14 7.13
N THR A 260 33.75 -28.07 7.91
CA THR A 260 33.81 -26.67 7.47
C THR A 260 34.88 -26.49 6.39
N ALA A 261 34.50 -26.00 5.23
CA ALA A 261 35.42 -25.37 4.29
C ALA A 261 34.69 -24.27 3.53
N SER A 262 35.02 -23.03 3.87
CA SER A 262 34.68 -21.84 3.09
C SER A 262 35.28 -21.96 1.69
N ALA A 263 34.42 -21.91 0.68
CA ALA A 263 34.84 -21.71 -0.70
C ALA A 263 34.01 -20.57 -1.28
N VAL A 264 34.56 -19.36 -1.22
CA VAL A 264 34.06 -18.20 -1.97
C VAL A 264 34.48 -18.39 -3.43
N PRO A 265 33.55 -18.51 -4.40
CA PRO A 265 33.94 -18.52 -5.79
C PRO A 265 34.18 -17.08 -6.26
N THR A 266 35.44 -16.75 -6.52
CA THR A 266 35.83 -15.55 -7.25
C THR A 266 35.39 -15.68 -8.71
N ALA A 267 34.31 -14.99 -9.09
CA ALA A 267 33.91 -14.87 -10.48
C ALA A 267 34.56 -13.62 -11.10
N LEU A 268 35.66 -13.83 -11.82
CA LEU A 268 36.11 -12.93 -12.89
C LEU A 268 35.23 -13.20 -14.13
N GLY A 269 34.48 -12.20 -14.57
CA GLY A 269 33.70 -12.27 -15.81
C GLY A 269 33.71 -10.92 -16.52
N THR A 270 34.35 -10.88 -17.68
CA THR A 270 34.55 -9.73 -18.56
C THR A 270 33.24 -9.06 -18.99
N VAL A 271 33.16 -7.74 -18.80
CA VAL A 271 32.10 -6.89 -19.38
C VAL A 271 32.43 -6.63 -20.85
N ALA A 272 31.60 -7.14 -21.76
CA ALA A 272 31.59 -6.72 -23.16
C ALA A 272 30.14 -6.63 -23.66
N GLY A 273 29.75 -5.44 -24.16
CA GLY A 273 28.57 -5.30 -25.02
C GLY A 273 27.38 -4.50 -24.49
N ALA A 274 27.59 -3.32 -23.87
CA ALA A 274 26.54 -2.32 -23.81
C ALA A 274 26.70 -1.34 -25.00
N SER A 275 25.77 -1.34 -25.96
CA SER A 275 25.32 -0.11 -26.66
C SER A 275 24.40 -0.40 -27.85
N SER A 276 23.10 -0.22 -27.63
CA SER A 276 22.17 0.21 -28.69
C SER A 276 20.91 0.90 -28.14
N VAL A 277 20.57 0.70 -26.86
CA VAL A 277 19.36 1.29 -26.25
C VAL A 277 19.58 2.72 -25.71
N LEU A 278 20.78 3.05 -25.20
CA LEU A 278 21.09 4.40 -24.69
C LEU A 278 21.15 5.48 -25.78
N ALA A 279 21.50 5.12 -27.02
CA ALA A 279 21.52 6.06 -28.14
C ALA A 279 20.11 6.51 -28.57
N LEU A 280 19.09 5.67 -28.36
CA LEU A 280 17.71 6.01 -28.68
C LEU A 280 17.10 6.97 -27.64
N LEU A 281 17.45 6.82 -26.37
CA LEU A 281 16.94 7.70 -25.30
C LEU A 281 17.50 9.13 -25.39
N TYR A 282 18.69 9.32 -25.97
CA TYR A 282 19.24 10.66 -26.22
C TYR A 282 18.51 11.41 -27.35
N LYS A 283 17.94 10.70 -28.34
CA LYS A 283 17.27 11.32 -29.51
C LYS A 283 15.83 11.79 -29.23
N PHE A 284 15.17 11.26 -28.20
CA PHE A 284 13.75 11.50 -27.91
C PHE A 284 13.46 12.25 -26.60
N THR A 285 14.49 12.76 -25.91
CA THR A 285 14.31 13.52 -24.65
C THR A 285 14.75 14.99 -24.83
N PRO A 286 13.94 16.01 -24.46
CA PRO A 286 14.28 17.43 -24.67
C PRO A 286 15.48 17.97 -23.86
N ALA A 287 16.09 17.15 -23.01
CA ALA A 287 17.16 17.55 -22.09
C ALA A 287 18.54 17.77 -22.77
N GLY A 288 18.73 17.35 -24.03
CA GLY A 288 20.01 17.46 -24.73
C GLY A 288 20.42 18.86 -25.20
N ARG A 289 19.50 19.84 -25.25
CA ARG A 289 19.81 21.21 -25.71
C ARG A 289 20.37 22.14 -24.62
N PHE A 290 20.32 21.75 -23.34
CA PHE A 290 20.73 22.62 -22.24
C PHE A 290 22.18 22.46 -21.79
N LEU A 291 22.92 21.44 -22.26
CA LEU A 291 24.28 21.14 -21.80
C LEU A 291 25.40 21.64 -22.73
N ILE A 292 25.09 22.44 -23.77
CA ILE A 292 26.10 22.99 -24.71
C ILE A 292 26.27 24.52 -24.57
N SER A 293 25.59 25.19 -23.64
CA SER A 293 25.73 26.64 -23.44
C SER A 293 26.82 27.07 -22.44
N GLY A 294 27.51 26.13 -21.81
CA GLY A 294 28.45 26.42 -20.70
C GLY A 294 29.96 26.46 -21.04
N LEU A 295 30.39 26.05 -22.23
CA LEU A 295 31.81 25.92 -22.57
C LEU A 295 32.16 26.57 -23.91
N ARG A 296 32.17 27.92 -23.94
CA ARG A 296 33.02 28.65 -24.89
C ARG A 296 33.39 30.02 -24.36
N LYS A 297 34.56 30.11 -23.70
CA LYS A 297 35.26 31.38 -23.51
C LYS A 297 36.64 31.31 -24.18
N SER A 298 36.94 32.38 -24.92
CA SER A 298 38.27 32.86 -25.34
C SER A 298 38.94 32.23 -26.57
N GLY A 299 39.24 33.09 -27.55
CA GLY A 299 40.09 32.84 -28.72
C GLY A 299 39.80 33.89 -29.79
N GLY A 300 40.52 35.01 -29.80
CA GLY A 300 40.13 36.25 -30.48
C GLY A 300 40.72 36.54 -31.87
N ARG A 301 40.40 37.78 -32.33
CA ARG A 301 40.97 38.63 -33.41
C ARG A 301 40.57 38.22 -34.87
N ILE A 302 40.18 39.10 -35.82
CA ILE A 302 40.57 40.50 -36.16
C ILE A 302 39.40 41.27 -36.86
N ASN A 303 39.46 42.60 -36.74
CA ASN A 303 38.61 43.70 -37.26
C ASN A 303 38.39 43.82 -38.79
N ASN A 304 37.29 44.48 -39.20
CA ASN A 304 37.29 45.81 -39.85
C ASN A 304 35.88 46.26 -40.28
N GLY A 305 35.58 47.55 -40.09
CA GLY A 305 34.44 48.25 -40.71
C GLY A 305 33.85 49.37 -39.85
N LEU A 306 34.34 50.60 -40.05
CA LEU A 306 33.91 51.84 -39.40
C LEU A 306 32.62 52.42 -40.01
N ASN A 307 31.98 53.32 -39.24
CA ASN A 307 30.85 54.24 -39.53
C ASN A 307 29.46 53.59 -39.57
N GLU A 308 28.37 54.14 -39.02
CA GLU A 308 27.98 55.53 -38.73
C GLU A 308 26.69 55.49 -37.86
N GLY A 309 26.46 56.47 -36.98
CA GLY A 309 25.11 56.80 -36.45
C GLY A 309 24.88 56.69 -34.93
N TYR A 310 24.99 57.83 -34.24
CA TYR A 310 24.59 58.17 -32.85
C TYR A 310 23.06 58.54 -32.83
N PRO A 311 22.42 58.94 -31.70
CA PRO A 311 22.06 58.23 -30.45
C PRO A 311 20.55 58.46 -30.06
N SER A 312 20.19 58.16 -28.80
CA SER A 312 19.20 58.81 -27.89
C SER A 312 18.23 57.80 -27.26
N GLU A 313 17.83 57.85 -25.99
CA GLU A 313 18.25 58.47 -24.73
C GLU A 313 17.17 58.03 -23.69
N LEU A 314 17.53 57.96 -22.41
CA LEU A 314 16.65 58.08 -21.21
C LEU A 314 15.65 56.93 -20.93
N GLY A 315 15.43 56.42 -19.71
CA GLY A 315 15.78 56.89 -18.36
C GLY A 315 14.51 56.92 -17.48
N PHE A 316 14.51 56.14 -16.39
CA PHE A 316 13.75 56.27 -15.12
C PHE A 316 12.22 56.47 -15.09
N ASP A 317 11.50 55.60 -14.36
CA ASP A 317 10.91 55.80 -13.00
C ASP A 317 9.96 54.60 -12.71
N GLY A 318 9.84 53.98 -11.53
CA GLY A 318 9.95 54.51 -10.19
C GLY A 318 8.60 55.09 -9.75
N MET A 319 7.71 54.30 -9.14
CA MET A 319 6.70 54.84 -8.21
C MET A 319 6.11 53.77 -7.27
N GLU A 320 6.67 53.80 -6.08
CA GLU A 320 6.07 53.46 -4.79
C GLU A 320 4.96 54.48 -4.46
N HIS A 321 3.82 54.03 -3.91
CA HIS A 321 3.02 54.84 -2.98
C HIS A 321 2.09 53.97 -2.12
N ASN A 322 2.35 54.03 -0.81
CA ASN A 322 1.52 53.57 0.29
C ASN A 322 0.19 54.35 0.41
N LEU A 323 -0.83 53.77 1.06
CA LEU A 323 -1.46 54.29 2.31
C LEU A 323 -2.77 53.53 2.68
N ILE A 324 -2.70 52.85 3.84
CA ILE A 324 -3.64 52.88 4.99
C ILE A 324 -5.12 52.48 4.80
N ASN A 325 -5.55 51.45 5.53
CA ASN A 325 -6.66 51.57 6.49
C ASN A 325 -6.63 50.49 7.58
N SER A 326 -6.47 50.96 8.82
CA SER A 326 -6.65 50.25 10.08
C SER A 326 -8.08 50.41 10.59
N TYR A 327 -8.71 49.36 11.10
CA TYR A 327 -9.83 49.50 12.04
C TYR A 327 -9.70 48.50 13.20
N ASN A 328 -9.46 49.06 14.38
CA ASN A 328 -9.65 48.47 15.70
C ASN A 328 -10.92 49.11 16.29
N ILE A 329 -11.87 48.32 16.78
CA ILE A 329 -12.85 48.77 17.79
C ILE A 329 -13.05 47.61 18.77
N GLY A 330 -12.70 47.84 20.03
CA GLY A 330 -13.20 47.10 21.18
C GLY A 330 -14.30 47.89 21.88
N TYR A 331 -15.19 47.20 22.60
CA TYR A 331 -15.96 47.76 23.70
C TYR A 331 -16.13 46.74 24.84
N GLU A 332 -16.21 47.32 26.02
CA GLU A 332 -16.08 46.77 27.37
C GLU A 332 -17.32 46.01 27.89
N ALA A 333 -17.10 45.42 29.06
CA ALA A 333 -18.02 44.72 29.94
C ALA A 333 -19.29 45.50 30.35
N ALA A 334 -20.31 44.72 30.71
CA ALA A 334 -21.28 44.99 31.77
C ALA A 334 -21.55 43.68 32.52
#